data_AF-A0A3N0KF72-F1
#
_entry.id   AF-A0A3N0KF72-F1
#
_cell.length_a   1.000
_cell.length_b   1.000
_cell.length_c   1.000
_cell.angle_alpha   90.00
_cell.angle_beta   90.00
_cell.angle_gamma   90.00
#
_symmetry.space_group_name_H-M   'P 1'
#
loop_
_entity.id
_entity.type
_entity.pdbx_description
1 polymer ?
#
loop_
_entity_poly.entity_id
_entity_poly.type
_entity_poly.pdbx_seq_one_letter_code
_entity_poly.pdbx_strand_id
1 'polypeptide(L)'
;MSLLAKSRKEGQIQHITPQSAGWRYIGFDVWMLKKGQTVTLESGDRELCLVLVAGLASVKTQHADFPNLGKRMSPFERTPPWSVYIPPQDKVEVTADSDLELAVCSAPGKGSFPARLIRPEDVGVEHRGKGRNQRRVHNILPDSAEADCLLVVEVYTDEGATSSWPSHKHDTAQPGKETQLEETYYHRFDPPQGFAFQRVYTDDRSLDACMAPYNHDVVMVPRGYHPVAAIAGYDSYYLNVMAGPDRKWLFTWEDDHAWINTPEYPRHD
;
A
#
# COMPACT_ATOMS: atom_id res chain seq x y z
N MET A 1 -3.36 -0.12 -21.10
CA MET A 1 -3.50 0.92 -20.06
C MET A 1 -2.14 1.11 -19.41
N SER A 2 -1.72 2.34 -19.09
CA SER A 2 -0.47 2.54 -18.34
C SER A 2 -0.66 1.99 -16.93
N LEU A 3 0.27 1.18 -16.44
CA LEU A 3 0.28 0.71 -15.06
C LEU A 3 0.87 1.75 -14.09
N LEU A 4 1.53 2.80 -14.61
CA LEU A 4 2.13 3.87 -13.82
C LEU A 4 1.25 5.13 -13.87
N ALA A 5 0.89 5.64 -12.68
CA ALA A 5 0.20 6.91 -12.47
C ALA A 5 1.14 7.92 -11.82
N LYS A 6 1.47 8.98 -12.56
CA LYS A 6 2.34 10.07 -12.06
C LYS A 6 1.58 10.98 -11.10
N SER A 7 2.25 11.39 -10.02
CA SER A 7 1.66 12.33 -9.04
C SER A 7 1.38 13.72 -9.63
N ARG A 8 0.36 14.39 -9.08
CA ARG A 8 0.16 15.84 -9.23
C ARG A 8 0.97 16.57 -8.17
N LYS A 9 1.15 17.89 -8.33
CA LYS A 9 2.03 18.68 -7.44
C LYS A 9 1.42 18.98 -6.06
N GLU A 10 0.12 19.23 -5.98
CA GLU A 10 -0.53 19.74 -4.76
C GLU A 10 -1.99 19.24 -4.66
N GLY A 11 -2.56 19.33 -3.45
CA GLY A 11 -3.93 18.90 -3.16
C GLY A 11 -4.07 17.38 -3.16
N GLN A 12 -5.02 16.85 -3.92
CA GLN A 12 -5.15 15.43 -4.18
C GLN A 12 -4.10 15.01 -5.23
N ILE A 13 -2.94 14.57 -4.76
CA ILE A 13 -1.80 14.27 -5.62
C ILE A 13 -1.92 12.93 -6.35
N GLN A 14 -2.74 12.01 -5.81
CA GLN A 14 -3.07 10.73 -6.43
C GLN A 14 -4.59 10.49 -6.34
N HIS A 15 -5.16 9.94 -7.41
CA HIS A 15 -6.58 9.59 -7.50
C HIS A 15 -6.75 8.39 -8.43
N ILE A 16 -6.74 7.19 -7.84
CA ILE A 16 -6.95 5.92 -8.52
C ILE A 16 -8.34 5.40 -8.16
N THR A 17 -9.15 5.12 -9.16
CA THR A 17 -10.48 4.54 -8.98
C THR A 17 -10.56 3.21 -9.71
N PRO A 18 -11.54 2.35 -9.39
CA PRO A 18 -11.74 1.14 -10.17
C PRO A 18 -11.86 1.39 -11.68
N GLN A 19 -12.53 2.48 -12.05
CA GLN A 19 -12.74 2.86 -13.44
C GLN A 19 -11.43 3.32 -14.10
N SER A 20 -10.61 4.13 -13.43
CA SER A 20 -9.35 4.62 -14.02
C SER A 20 -8.28 3.53 -14.12
N ALA A 21 -8.28 2.57 -13.19
CA ALA A 21 -7.39 1.40 -13.18
C ALA A 21 -7.89 0.24 -14.06
N GLY A 22 -9.15 0.28 -14.53
CA GLY A 22 -9.75 -0.78 -15.33
C GLY A 22 -10.02 -2.07 -14.55
N TRP A 23 -10.29 -1.97 -13.25
CA TRP A 23 -10.51 -3.08 -12.34
C TRP A 23 -11.79 -2.87 -11.50
N ARG A 24 -12.02 -3.63 -10.43
CA ARG A 24 -13.31 -3.68 -9.72
C ARG A 24 -13.27 -3.18 -8.27
N TYR A 25 -12.18 -3.42 -7.54
CA TYR A 25 -12.20 -3.29 -6.08
C TYR A 25 -11.50 -2.02 -5.62
N ILE A 26 -10.22 -1.83 -5.93
CA ILE A 26 -9.40 -0.82 -5.24
C ILE A 26 -9.70 0.60 -5.72
N GLY A 27 -9.78 1.51 -4.76
CA GLY A 27 -9.55 2.94 -4.96
C GLY A 27 -8.44 3.40 -4.03
N PHE A 28 -7.62 4.35 -4.48
CA PHE A 28 -6.49 4.85 -3.73
C PHE A 28 -6.27 6.34 -4.01
N ASP A 29 -6.27 7.15 -2.95
CA ASP A 29 -6.02 8.57 -3.01
C ASP A 29 -4.87 8.97 -2.09
N VAL A 30 -4.18 10.05 -2.45
CA VAL A 30 -3.24 10.72 -1.54
C VAL A 30 -3.51 12.21 -1.54
N TRP A 31 -3.65 12.78 -0.35
CA TRP A 31 -3.84 14.20 -0.12
C TRP A 31 -2.61 14.81 0.56
N MET A 32 -2.13 15.90 -0.01
CA MET A 32 -1.14 16.78 0.60
C MET A 32 -1.86 18.00 1.17
N LEU A 33 -1.95 18.07 2.49
CA LEU A 33 -2.63 19.15 3.21
C LEU A 33 -1.62 19.96 4.02
N LYS A 34 -1.81 21.27 4.06
CA LYS A 34 -1.11 22.17 4.99
C LYS A 34 -1.79 22.20 6.34
N LYS A 35 -1.04 22.49 7.39
CA LYS A 35 -1.61 22.67 8.73
C LYS A 35 -2.84 23.59 8.72
N GLY A 36 -3.91 23.13 9.36
CA GLY A 36 -5.21 23.81 9.45
C GLY A 36 -6.13 23.60 8.25
N GLN A 37 -5.67 22.94 7.18
CA GLN A 37 -6.56 22.52 6.10
C GLN A 37 -7.35 21.27 6.48
N THR A 38 -8.52 21.15 5.86
CA THR A 38 -9.45 20.06 6.09
C THR A 38 -9.84 19.42 4.76
N VAL A 39 -10.03 18.10 4.76
CA VAL A 39 -10.67 17.37 3.66
C VAL A 39 -11.87 16.62 4.21
N THR A 40 -12.98 16.66 3.46
CA THR A 40 -14.16 15.86 3.72
C THR A 40 -14.20 14.68 2.76
N LEU A 41 -14.33 13.48 3.29
CA LEU A 41 -14.42 12.23 2.57
C LEU A 41 -15.81 11.61 2.81
N GLU A 42 -16.36 11.01 1.77
CA GLU A 42 -17.60 10.23 1.86
C GLU A 42 -17.25 8.79 1.51
N SER A 43 -17.51 7.86 2.43
CA SER A 43 -17.16 6.45 2.20
C SER A 43 -18.15 5.76 1.25
N GLY A 44 -19.39 6.26 1.15
CA GLY A 44 -20.37 5.74 0.19
C GLY A 44 -20.67 4.26 0.43
N ASP A 45 -20.54 3.42 -0.59
CA ASP A 45 -20.64 1.96 -0.49
C ASP A 45 -19.30 1.27 -0.20
N ARG A 46 -18.28 2.04 0.16
CA ARG A 46 -16.89 1.60 0.33
C ARG A 46 -16.47 1.70 1.78
N GLU A 47 -15.64 0.79 2.23
CA GLU A 47 -14.85 0.98 3.45
C GLU A 47 -13.56 1.75 3.13
N LEU A 48 -13.04 2.49 4.11
CA LEU A 48 -11.80 3.24 3.98
C LEU A 48 -10.79 2.82 5.05
N CYS A 49 -9.50 2.89 4.71
CA CYS A 49 -8.40 2.93 5.67
C CYS A 49 -7.60 4.20 5.41
N LEU A 50 -7.70 5.14 6.35
CA LEU A 50 -6.97 6.40 6.33
C LEU A 50 -5.61 6.18 6.97
N VAL A 51 -4.53 6.25 6.18
CA VAL A 51 -3.16 6.06 6.67
C VAL A 51 -2.46 7.41 6.72
N LEU A 52 -2.02 7.84 7.91
CA LEU A 52 -1.18 9.02 8.07
C LEU A 52 0.25 8.66 7.64
N VAL A 53 0.55 8.82 6.34
CA VAL A 53 1.87 8.47 5.78
C VAL A 53 2.95 9.34 6.42
N ALA A 54 2.68 10.63 6.58
CA ALA A 54 3.52 11.57 7.31
C ALA A 54 2.68 12.74 7.83
N GLY A 55 3.00 13.24 9.02
CA GLY A 55 2.29 14.37 9.64
C GLY A 55 1.28 13.95 10.71
N LEU A 56 0.55 14.95 11.19
CA LEU A 56 -0.40 14.85 12.29
C LEU A 56 -1.79 15.26 11.81
N ALA A 57 -2.82 14.57 12.29
CA ALA A 57 -4.20 14.86 11.91
C ALA A 57 -5.20 14.50 13.01
N SER A 58 -6.36 15.17 12.96
CA SER A 58 -7.54 14.80 13.71
C SER A 58 -8.60 14.31 12.74
N VAL A 59 -9.23 13.18 13.05
CA VAL A 59 -10.22 12.51 12.19
C VAL A 59 -11.55 12.44 12.92
N LYS A 60 -12.60 12.97 12.31
CA LYS A 60 -13.96 12.96 12.85
C LYS A 60 -14.91 12.31 11.88
N THR A 61 -15.68 11.32 12.34
CA THR A 61 -16.74 10.67 11.57
C THR A 61 -18.11 11.12 12.08
N GLN A 62 -19.20 10.63 11.50
CA GLN A 62 -20.54 10.86 12.05
C GLN A 62 -20.73 10.26 13.45
N HIS A 63 -19.91 9.27 13.81
CA HIS A 63 -20.11 8.42 14.99
C HIS A 63 -18.92 8.41 15.96
N ALA A 64 -17.73 8.86 15.52
CA ALA A 64 -16.51 8.82 16.33
C ALA A 64 -15.63 10.06 16.13
N ASP A 65 -14.76 10.33 17.09
CA ASP A 65 -13.77 11.41 17.06
C ASP A 65 -12.41 10.85 17.49
N PHE A 66 -11.37 11.13 16.68
CA PHE A 66 -10.01 10.66 16.85
C PHE A 66 -9.05 11.84 16.75
N PRO A 67 -8.82 12.59 17.85
CA PRO A 67 -8.00 13.79 17.83
C PRO A 67 -6.49 13.49 17.97
N ASN A 68 -5.65 14.38 17.45
CA ASN A 68 -4.19 14.40 17.63
C ASN A 68 -3.47 13.08 17.25
N LEU A 69 -3.84 12.51 16.10
CA LEU A 69 -3.21 11.31 15.57
C LEU A 69 -1.89 11.63 14.86
N GLY A 70 -1.07 10.59 14.70
CA GLY A 70 0.20 10.68 13.96
C GLY A 70 1.40 10.84 14.89
N LYS A 71 2.59 10.63 14.31
CA LYS A 71 3.87 10.81 15.02
C LYS A 71 5.00 11.11 14.05
N ARG A 72 5.15 10.25 13.03
CA ARG A 72 6.21 10.37 12.02
C ARG A 72 5.92 11.55 11.08
N MET A 73 6.93 12.35 10.80
CA MET A 73 6.92 13.45 9.84
C MET A 73 7.51 13.03 8.48
N SER A 74 8.05 11.81 8.40
CA SER A 74 8.45 11.14 7.16
C SER A 74 8.20 9.64 7.29
N PRO A 75 7.77 8.92 6.22
CA PRO A 75 7.72 7.47 6.26
C PRO A 75 9.09 6.86 6.59
N PHE A 76 10.19 7.51 6.19
CA PHE A 76 11.57 7.05 6.39
C PHE A 76 12.06 7.09 7.86
N GLU A 77 11.25 7.60 8.80
CA GLU A 77 11.47 7.37 10.23
C GLU A 77 11.28 5.89 10.61
N ARG A 78 10.76 5.06 9.70
CA ARG A 78 10.63 3.60 9.87
C ARG A 78 9.91 3.23 11.18
N THR A 79 8.84 3.95 11.49
CA THR A 79 7.92 3.62 12.60
C THR A 79 6.52 3.35 12.05
N PRO A 80 5.75 2.41 12.64
CA PRO A 80 4.41 2.12 12.15
C PRO A 80 3.51 3.37 12.13
N PRO A 81 2.63 3.52 11.13
CA PRO A 81 1.77 4.68 11.01
C PRO A 81 0.59 4.60 12.00
N TRP A 82 -0.02 5.76 12.23
CA TRP A 82 -1.37 5.84 12.75
C TRP A 82 -2.34 5.70 11.59
N SER A 83 -3.38 4.89 11.74
CA SER A 83 -4.42 4.74 10.72
C SER A 83 -5.83 4.71 11.31
N VAL A 84 -6.84 5.01 10.51
CA VAL A 84 -8.25 4.93 10.92
C VAL A 84 -9.04 4.12 9.89
N TYR A 85 -9.68 3.05 10.33
CA TYR A 85 -10.65 2.32 9.54
C TYR A 85 -12.01 3.01 9.63
N ILE A 86 -12.68 3.16 8.48
CA ILE A 86 -13.98 3.82 8.35
C ILE A 86 -14.93 2.87 7.61
N PRO A 87 -16.14 2.61 8.14
CA PRO A 87 -17.13 1.80 7.45
C PRO A 87 -17.73 2.51 6.23
N PRO A 88 -18.45 1.78 5.36
CA PRO A 88 -19.38 2.36 4.41
C PRO A 88 -20.41 3.28 5.07
N GLN A 89 -20.99 4.16 4.26
CA GLN A 89 -22.07 5.08 4.60
C GLN A 89 -21.72 6.07 5.73
N ASP A 90 -20.44 6.44 5.84
CA ASP A 90 -19.96 7.44 6.80
C ASP A 90 -19.45 8.69 6.05
N LYS A 91 -19.45 9.81 6.78
CA LYS A 91 -18.87 11.08 6.34
C LYS A 91 -17.74 11.42 7.30
N VAL A 92 -16.54 11.57 6.75
CA VAL A 92 -15.33 11.79 7.53
C VAL A 92 -14.76 13.16 7.23
N GLU A 93 -14.41 13.89 8.26
CA GLU A 93 -13.65 15.13 8.20
C GLU A 93 -12.26 14.86 8.76
N VAL A 94 -11.22 15.13 7.96
CA VAL A 94 -9.83 15.03 8.39
C VAL A 94 -9.24 16.42 8.40
N THR A 95 -8.79 16.86 9.57
CA THR A 95 -8.11 18.15 9.76
C THR A 95 -6.62 17.91 9.97
N ALA A 96 -5.79 18.60 9.20
CA ALA A 96 -4.34 18.50 9.29
C ALA A 96 -3.81 19.34 10.46
N ASP A 97 -3.27 18.68 11.49
CA ASP A 97 -2.70 19.34 12.68
C ASP A 97 -1.23 19.77 12.46
N SER A 98 -0.62 19.25 11.41
CA SER A 98 0.64 19.69 10.79
C SER A 98 0.54 19.61 9.25
N ASP A 99 1.62 19.84 8.51
CA ASP A 99 1.65 19.43 7.11
C ASP A 99 1.48 17.90 7.03
N LEU A 100 0.52 17.45 6.24
CA LEU A 100 -0.01 16.09 6.26
C LEU A 100 0.02 15.46 4.87
N GLU A 101 0.57 14.26 4.80
CA GLU A 101 0.46 13.32 3.68
C GLU A 101 -0.49 12.20 4.12
N LEU A 102 -1.73 12.26 3.63
CA LEU A 102 -2.81 11.34 3.98
C LEU A 102 -3.10 10.40 2.80
N ALA A 103 -2.92 9.09 2.99
CA ALA A 103 -3.38 8.10 2.05
C ALA A 103 -4.79 7.61 2.42
N VAL A 104 -5.68 7.54 1.44
CA VAL A 104 -7.05 7.02 1.59
C VAL A 104 -7.15 5.75 0.77
N CYS A 105 -7.08 4.61 1.46
CA CYS A 105 -7.25 3.29 0.86
C CYS A 105 -8.74 2.96 0.84
N SER A 106 -9.31 2.48 -0.27
CA SER A 106 -10.72 2.12 -0.32
C SER A 106 -11.00 0.84 -1.08
N ALA A 107 -12.02 0.09 -0.63
CA ALA A 107 -12.58 -1.08 -1.32
C ALA A 107 -14.08 -1.17 -1.02
N PRO A 108 -14.86 -1.97 -1.77
CA PRO A 108 -16.27 -2.21 -1.43
C PRO A 108 -16.40 -2.73 0.00
N GLY A 109 -17.36 -2.17 0.76
CA GLY A 109 -17.60 -2.60 2.13
C GLY A 109 -19.04 -3.09 2.33
N LYS A 110 -19.24 -3.95 3.32
CA LYS A 110 -20.53 -4.50 3.74
C LYS A 110 -21.07 -3.82 5.00
N GLY A 111 -20.22 -3.09 5.72
CA GLY A 111 -20.58 -2.42 6.96
C GLY A 111 -20.51 -3.34 8.18
N SER A 112 -19.65 -4.37 8.15
CA SER A 112 -19.58 -5.36 9.23
C SER A 112 -18.87 -4.85 10.49
N PHE A 113 -18.09 -3.76 10.37
CA PHE A 113 -17.21 -3.28 11.44
C PHE A 113 -17.36 -1.77 11.66
N PRO A 114 -17.28 -1.27 12.90
CA PRO A 114 -17.37 0.16 13.19
C PRO A 114 -16.09 0.91 12.83
N ALA A 115 -16.17 2.25 12.80
CA ALA A 115 -14.99 3.10 12.70
C ALA A 115 -14.07 2.84 13.89
N ARG A 116 -12.75 2.68 13.62
CA ARG A 116 -11.77 2.42 14.68
C ARG A 116 -10.39 2.93 14.33
N LEU A 117 -9.65 3.25 15.37
CA LEU A 117 -8.24 3.57 15.29
C LEU A 117 -7.40 2.28 15.17
N ILE A 118 -6.38 2.33 14.32
CA ILE A 118 -5.31 1.34 14.22
C ILE A 118 -4.05 2.05 14.66
N ARG A 119 -3.60 1.76 15.87
CA ARG A 119 -2.44 2.43 16.48
C ARG A 119 -1.15 1.74 16.08
N PRO A 120 0.01 2.40 16.20
CA PRO A 120 1.29 1.77 15.95
C PRO A 120 1.51 0.46 16.71
N GLU A 121 0.97 0.32 17.92
CA GLU A 121 1.02 -0.92 18.70
C GLU A 121 0.16 -2.07 18.16
N ASP A 122 -0.86 -1.76 17.34
CA ASP A 122 -1.72 -2.75 16.69
C ASP A 122 -1.12 -3.26 15.37
N VAL A 123 -0.08 -2.59 14.86
CA VAL A 123 0.54 -2.87 13.57
C VAL A 123 1.62 -3.94 13.75
N GLY A 124 1.41 -5.11 13.12
CA GLY A 124 2.41 -6.18 13.12
C GLY A 124 3.67 -5.78 12.36
N VAL A 125 4.84 -5.85 13.01
CA VAL A 125 6.15 -5.51 12.43
C VAL A 125 6.95 -6.78 12.15
N GLU A 126 7.42 -6.93 10.91
CA GLU A 126 8.19 -8.08 10.47
C GLU A 126 9.47 -7.66 9.72
N HIS A 127 10.49 -8.50 9.82
CA HIS A 127 11.67 -8.45 8.95
C HIS A 127 11.65 -9.69 8.06
N ARG A 128 11.48 -9.50 6.76
CA ARG A 128 11.39 -10.61 5.78
C ARG A 128 12.66 -10.66 4.94
N GLY A 129 13.07 -11.87 4.56
CA GLY A 129 14.22 -12.12 3.68
C GLY A 129 15.58 -12.05 4.36
N LYS A 130 16.64 -12.20 3.56
CA LYS A 130 18.06 -12.18 3.95
C LYS A 130 18.86 -11.37 2.93
N GLY A 131 20.03 -10.85 3.28
CA GLY A 131 20.94 -10.20 2.32
C GLY A 131 20.26 -9.10 1.50
N ARG A 132 20.39 -9.15 0.16
CA ARG A 132 19.78 -8.18 -0.77
C ARG A 132 18.25 -8.34 -0.94
N ASN A 133 17.63 -9.24 -0.20
CA ASN A 133 16.17 -9.43 -0.16
C ASN A 133 15.58 -9.08 1.22
N GLN A 134 16.37 -8.49 2.12
CA GLN A 134 15.89 -8.09 3.43
C GLN A 134 15.03 -6.83 3.33
N ARG A 135 13.87 -6.85 3.97
CA ARG A 135 12.92 -5.74 4.03
C ARG A 135 12.21 -5.68 5.37
N ARG A 136 11.79 -4.47 5.74
CA ARG A 136 10.94 -4.25 6.92
C ARG A 136 9.51 -4.03 6.47
N VAL A 137 8.57 -4.72 7.12
CA VAL A 137 7.15 -4.74 6.75
C VAL A 137 6.32 -4.33 7.95
N HIS A 138 5.37 -3.44 7.74
CA HIS A 138 4.36 -3.08 8.73
C HIS A 138 2.97 -3.47 8.19
N ASN A 139 2.36 -4.50 8.79
CA ASN A 139 1.05 -5.01 8.43
C ASN A 139 -0.04 -4.14 9.08
N ILE A 140 -0.46 -3.07 8.43
CA ILE A 140 -1.41 -2.07 8.96
C ILE A 140 -2.81 -2.68 9.10
N LEU A 141 -3.29 -3.38 8.08
CA LEU A 141 -4.60 -4.04 8.06
C LEU A 141 -4.48 -5.40 7.36
N PRO A 142 -3.92 -6.43 8.04
CA PRO A 142 -3.75 -7.77 7.48
C PRO A 142 -5.07 -8.55 7.39
N ASP A 143 -5.06 -9.70 6.72
CA ASP A 143 -6.25 -10.56 6.55
C ASP A 143 -6.70 -11.28 7.84
N SER A 144 -5.90 -11.18 8.89
CA SER A 144 -6.19 -11.61 10.25
C SER A 144 -6.90 -10.53 11.09
N ALA A 145 -6.91 -9.27 10.65
CA ALA A 145 -7.63 -8.17 11.28
C ALA A 145 -9.01 -7.95 10.64
N GLU A 146 -9.90 -7.26 11.34
CA GLU A 146 -11.27 -6.99 10.92
C GLU A 146 -11.37 -5.93 9.81
N ALA A 147 -11.85 -6.33 8.63
CA ALA A 147 -12.32 -5.45 7.55
C ALA A 147 -13.10 -6.29 6.54
N ASP A 148 -13.92 -5.66 5.70
CA ASP A 148 -14.76 -6.37 4.73
C ASP A 148 -13.97 -6.84 3.51
N CYS A 149 -13.04 -6.03 3.00
CA CYS A 149 -12.32 -6.29 1.75
C CYS A 149 -10.84 -5.85 1.78
N LEU A 150 -10.52 -4.73 2.43
CA LEU A 150 -9.22 -4.08 2.44
C LEU A 150 -8.14 -4.92 3.12
N LEU A 151 -6.98 -4.95 2.47
CA LEU A 151 -5.69 -5.31 3.04
C LEU A 151 -4.73 -4.14 2.82
N VAL A 152 -4.02 -3.74 3.86
CA VAL A 152 -3.09 -2.58 3.81
C VAL A 152 -1.77 -2.94 4.48
N VAL A 153 -0.66 -2.71 3.78
CA VAL A 153 0.69 -3.01 4.26
C VAL A 153 1.66 -1.95 3.73
N GLU A 154 2.65 -1.55 4.52
CA GLU A 154 3.78 -0.75 4.03
C GLU A 154 5.09 -1.52 4.15
N VAL A 155 6.00 -1.27 3.22
CA VAL A 155 7.28 -1.97 3.12
C VAL A 155 8.40 -0.97 2.90
N TYR A 156 9.51 -1.22 3.61
CA TYR A 156 10.78 -0.52 3.45
C TYR A 156 11.79 -1.45 2.80
N THR A 157 12.39 -0.97 1.72
CA THR A 157 13.41 -1.66 0.95
C THR A 157 14.63 -0.75 0.88
N ASP A 158 15.71 -1.17 1.53
CA ASP A 158 16.95 -0.41 1.54
C ASP A 158 17.52 -0.31 0.11
N GLU A 159 18.29 0.74 -0.15
CA GLU A 159 18.93 0.97 -1.44
C GLU A 159 19.68 -0.28 -1.98
N GLY A 160 19.47 -0.59 -3.26
CA GLY A 160 20.07 -1.76 -3.92
C GLY A 160 19.53 -3.14 -3.50
N ALA A 161 18.54 -3.21 -2.60
CA ALA A 161 17.79 -4.44 -2.32
C ALA A 161 16.60 -4.63 -3.30
N THR A 162 16.09 -5.85 -3.34
CA THR A 162 14.86 -6.21 -4.07
C THR A 162 13.76 -6.58 -3.08
N SER A 163 12.53 -6.15 -3.35
CA SER A 163 11.34 -6.48 -2.56
C SER A 163 10.17 -6.86 -3.48
N SER A 164 9.04 -7.26 -2.89
CA SER A 164 8.03 -8.09 -3.58
C SER A 164 8.68 -9.26 -4.34
N TRP A 165 9.76 -9.79 -3.74
CA TRP A 165 10.68 -10.77 -4.28
C TRP A 165 10.96 -11.87 -3.23
N PRO A 166 11.02 -13.17 -3.59
CA PRO A 166 10.81 -13.75 -4.92
C PRO A 166 9.47 -13.41 -5.54
N SER A 167 9.43 -13.32 -6.86
CA SER A 167 8.23 -12.95 -7.62
C SER A 167 7.05 -13.79 -7.18
N HIS A 168 5.92 -13.13 -6.92
CA HIS A 168 4.68 -13.78 -6.55
C HIS A 168 3.50 -13.09 -7.24
N LYS A 169 2.39 -13.82 -7.40
CA LYS A 169 1.15 -13.30 -7.97
C LYS A 169 -0.06 -13.76 -7.14
N HIS A 170 -1.09 -12.94 -7.14
CA HIS A 170 -2.39 -13.20 -6.56
C HIS A 170 -3.45 -12.66 -7.52
N ASP A 171 -3.54 -13.26 -8.70
CA ASP A 171 -4.37 -12.76 -9.81
C ASP A 171 -5.49 -13.72 -10.23
N THR A 172 -5.47 -14.94 -9.68
CA THR A 172 -6.40 -16.01 -10.02
C THR A 172 -6.96 -16.64 -8.76
N ALA A 173 -8.29 -16.76 -8.67
CA ALA A 173 -8.92 -17.54 -7.61
C ALA A 173 -8.66 -19.04 -7.81
N GLN A 174 -7.76 -19.60 -7.00
CA GLN A 174 -7.45 -21.02 -6.92
C GLN A 174 -7.65 -21.48 -5.47
N PRO A 175 -8.71 -22.25 -5.17
CA PRO A 175 -9.07 -22.61 -3.81
C PRO A 175 -7.89 -23.16 -2.98
N GLY A 176 -7.61 -22.50 -1.85
CA GLY A 176 -6.54 -22.88 -0.92
C GLY A 176 -5.11 -22.60 -1.40
N LYS A 177 -4.92 -22.04 -2.60
CA LYS A 177 -3.60 -21.78 -3.19
C LYS A 177 -3.37 -20.31 -3.52
N GLU A 178 -4.33 -19.66 -4.18
CA GLU A 178 -4.19 -18.28 -4.66
C GLU A 178 -5.54 -17.57 -4.62
N THR A 179 -5.55 -16.30 -4.25
CA THR A 179 -6.72 -15.43 -4.35
C THR A 179 -6.52 -14.41 -5.47
N GLN A 180 -7.62 -13.94 -6.05
CA GLN A 180 -7.57 -12.77 -6.93
C GLN A 180 -7.57 -11.51 -6.06
N LEU A 181 -6.45 -10.80 -6.03
CA LEU A 181 -6.30 -9.51 -5.38
C LEU A 181 -5.71 -8.51 -6.38
N GLU A 182 -6.44 -7.43 -6.61
CA GLU A 182 -5.84 -6.23 -7.20
C GLU A 182 -4.80 -5.66 -6.22
N GLU A 183 -3.80 -4.92 -6.69
CA GLU A 183 -2.85 -4.25 -5.81
C GLU A 183 -2.38 -2.88 -6.36
N THR A 184 -2.25 -1.88 -5.48
CA THR A 184 -1.56 -0.62 -5.77
C THR A 184 -0.25 -0.52 -4.99
N TYR A 185 0.74 0.18 -5.55
CA TYR A 185 2.01 0.55 -4.89
C TYR A 185 2.19 2.05 -4.94
N TYR A 186 2.08 2.74 -3.80
CA TYR A 186 2.41 4.16 -3.68
C TYR A 186 3.85 4.34 -3.22
N HIS A 187 4.72 4.86 -4.10
CA HIS A 187 6.17 4.90 -3.88
C HIS A 187 6.65 6.19 -3.24
N ARG A 188 7.60 6.06 -2.31
CA ARG A 188 8.41 7.17 -1.75
C ARG A 188 9.88 6.80 -1.83
N PHE A 189 10.73 7.82 -1.94
CA PHE A 189 12.18 7.67 -1.97
C PHE A 189 12.89 8.64 -1.03
N ASP A 190 14.02 8.20 -0.49
CA ASP A 190 14.95 9.04 0.27
C ASP A 190 16.38 8.83 -0.25
N PRO A 191 17.04 9.87 -0.80
CA PRO A 191 16.52 11.21 -1.10
C PRO A 191 15.37 11.24 -2.15
N PRO A 192 14.52 12.29 -2.16
CA PRO A 192 13.23 12.29 -2.88
C PRO A 192 13.33 12.38 -4.42
N GLN A 193 14.50 12.68 -4.98
CA GLN A 193 14.74 12.61 -6.43
C GLN A 193 14.95 11.19 -6.95
N GLY A 194 14.97 10.20 -6.06
CA GLY A 194 15.15 8.79 -6.39
C GLY A 194 14.01 8.17 -7.19
N PHE A 195 14.26 6.94 -7.65
CA PHE A 195 13.32 6.08 -8.33
C PHE A 195 13.69 4.60 -8.08
N ALA A 196 12.76 3.69 -8.37
CA ALA A 196 13.00 2.24 -8.43
C ALA A 196 12.69 1.71 -9.82
N PHE A 197 13.04 0.46 -10.11
CA PHE A 197 12.41 -0.28 -11.19
C PHE A 197 11.35 -1.22 -10.63
N GLN A 198 10.12 -1.12 -11.15
CA GLN A 198 9.06 -2.09 -10.88
C GLN A 198 8.64 -2.74 -12.18
N ARG A 199 8.68 -4.07 -12.23
CA ARG A 199 8.27 -4.85 -13.39
C ARG A 199 6.98 -5.59 -13.07
N VAL A 200 5.95 -5.45 -13.89
CA VAL A 200 4.71 -6.22 -13.78
C VAL A 200 4.61 -7.15 -14.99
N TYR A 201 4.58 -8.47 -14.77
CA TYR A 201 4.63 -9.45 -15.85
C TYR A 201 3.92 -10.77 -15.54
N THR A 202 3.47 -11.49 -16.56
CA THR A 202 2.89 -12.84 -16.44
C THR A 202 3.83 -13.92 -16.97
N ASP A 203 3.57 -15.19 -16.64
CA ASP A 203 4.37 -16.33 -17.12
C ASP A 203 4.54 -16.32 -18.66
N ASP A 204 3.44 -16.06 -19.37
CA ASP A 204 3.37 -16.02 -20.84
C ASP A 204 3.84 -14.69 -21.46
N ARG A 205 4.19 -13.70 -20.64
CA ARG A 205 4.59 -12.34 -21.05
C ARG A 205 3.55 -11.58 -21.88
N SER A 206 2.28 -12.01 -21.87
CA SER A 206 1.17 -11.24 -22.45
C SER A 206 0.99 -9.88 -21.75
N LEU A 207 1.42 -9.79 -20.49
CA LEU A 207 1.76 -8.56 -19.80
C LEU A 207 3.24 -8.64 -19.43
N ASP A 208 4.02 -7.62 -19.80
CA ASP A 208 5.41 -7.45 -19.37
C ASP A 208 5.79 -5.97 -19.49
N ALA A 209 5.70 -5.24 -18.38
CA ALA A 209 5.96 -3.81 -18.33
C ALA A 209 6.94 -3.49 -17.21
N CYS A 210 8.08 -2.89 -17.56
CA CYS A 210 9.02 -2.32 -16.61
C CYS A 210 8.85 -0.81 -16.56
N MET A 211 8.75 -0.26 -15.35
CA MET A 211 8.50 1.16 -15.11
C MET A 211 9.53 1.72 -14.14
N ALA A 212 9.77 3.02 -14.23
CA ALA A 212 10.54 3.78 -13.26
C ALA A 212 9.60 4.68 -12.43
N PRO A 213 8.93 4.17 -11.37
CA PRO A 213 8.21 5.02 -10.44
C PRO A 213 9.18 5.96 -9.72
N TYR A 214 8.85 7.24 -9.71
CA TYR A 214 9.50 8.28 -8.92
C TYR A 214 8.68 8.56 -7.67
N ASN A 215 9.20 9.46 -6.84
CA ASN A 215 8.57 9.82 -5.58
C ASN A 215 7.12 10.29 -5.76
N HIS A 216 6.22 9.75 -4.92
CA HIS A 216 4.76 9.87 -4.96
C HIS A 216 4.04 9.17 -6.12
N ASP A 217 4.72 8.47 -7.01
CA ASP A 217 4.04 7.76 -8.10
C ASP A 217 3.31 6.50 -7.60
N VAL A 218 2.28 6.10 -8.33
CA VAL A 218 1.54 4.86 -8.07
C VAL A 218 1.74 3.87 -9.21
N VAL A 219 2.08 2.62 -8.89
CA VAL A 219 2.00 1.49 -9.83
C VAL A 219 0.79 0.63 -9.50
N MET A 220 0.03 0.28 -10.53
CA MET A 220 -1.15 -0.59 -10.46
C MET A 220 -0.79 -1.98 -10.96
N VAL A 221 -1.13 -3.00 -10.18
CA VAL A 221 -0.88 -4.41 -10.49
C VAL A 221 -2.23 -5.12 -10.66
N PRO A 222 -2.76 -5.19 -11.91
CA PRO A 222 -4.03 -5.87 -12.15
C PRO A 222 -3.89 -7.40 -12.21
N ARG A 223 -2.69 -7.91 -12.52
CA ARG A 223 -2.32 -9.33 -12.57
C ARG A 223 -0.80 -9.51 -12.68
N GLY A 224 -0.33 -10.74 -12.47
CA GLY A 224 1.05 -11.15 -12.68
C GLY A 224 1.99 -10.87 -11.50
N TYR A 225 3.25 -11.23 -11.71
CA TYR A 225 4.38 -10.97 -10.82
C TYR A 225 4.76 -9.50 -10.85
N HIS A 226 5.22 -8.97 -9.72
CA HIS A 226 5.39 -7.53 -9.56
C HIS A 226 6.59 -7.13 -8.64
N PRO A 227 7.81 -7.64 -8.86
CA PRO A 227 8.97 -7.29 -8.05
C PRO A 227 9.38 -5.82 -8.17
N VAL A 228 10.00 -5.31 -7.11
CA VAL A 228 10.57 -3.95 -7.03
C VAL A 228 12.07 -4.05 -6.78
N ALA A 229 12.87 -3.36 -7.60
CA ALA A 229 14.31 -3.23 -7.45
C ALA A 229 14.67 -1.79 -7.07
N ALA A 230 15.14 -1.60 -5.84
CA ALA A 230 15.63 -0.31 -5.36
C ALA A 230 16.99 0.02 -6.00
N ILE A 231 17.24 1.31 -6.25
CA ILE A 231 18.48 1.78 -6.86
C ILE A 231 19.47 2.21 -5.78
N ALA A 232 20.75 1.95 -6.02
CA ALA A 232 21.80 2.37 -5.10
C ALA A 232 21.72 3.90 -4.85
N GLY A 233 21.86 4.29 -3.58
CA GLY A 233 21.73 5.66 -3.08
C GLY A 233 20.31 6.14 -2.82
N TYR A 234 19.27 5.33 -3.08
CA TYR A 234 17.87 5.71 -2.87
C TYR A 234 17.10 4.63 -2.09
N ASP A 235 16.87 4.88 -0.80
CA ASP A 235 15.99 4.06 0.03
C ASP A 235 14.56 4.14 -0.52
N SER A 236 13.88 3.00 -0.57
CA SER A 236 12.53 2.87 -1.13
C SER A 236 11.52 2.51 -0.05
N TYR A 237 10.39 3.20 -0.07
CA TYR A 237 9.20 2.88 0.70
C TYR A 237 8.03 2.73 -0.26
N TYR A 238 7.13 1.79 0.02
CA TYR A 238 5.82 1.81 -0.62
C TYR A 238 4.70 1.39 0.33
N LEU A 239 3.52 2.01 0.12
CA LEU A 239 2.26 1.63 0.74
C LEU A 239 1.43 0.83 -0.27
N ASN A 240 1.03 -0.37 0.12
CA ASN A 240 0.16 -1.24 -0.65
C ASN A 240 -1.27 -1.23 -0.15
N VAL A 241 -2.18 -1.32 -1.11
CA VAL A 241 -3.58 -1.64 -0.88
C VAL A 241 -3.89 -2.85 -1.75
N MET A 242 -4.50 -3.87 -1.15
CA MET A 242 -5.03 -5.02 -1.87
C MET A 242 -6.51 -5.19 -1.56
N ALA A 243 -7.26 -5.65 -2.55
CA ALA A 243 -8.68 -5.99 -2.41
C ALA A 243 -9.12 -6.94 -3.53
N GLY A 244 -10.11 -7.77 -3.23
CA GLY A 244 -10.65 -8.77 -4.16
C GLY A 244 -11.93 -9.42 -3.62
N PRO A 245 -12.49 -10.41 -4.35
CA PRO A 245 -13.70 -11.10 -3.92
C PRO A 245 -13.52 -11.84 -2.59
N ASP A 246 -12.33 -12.39 -2.36
CA ASP A 246 -11.98 -13.13 -1.15
C ASP A 246 -10.88 -12.41 -0.39
N ARG A 247 -11.19 -11.93 0.82
CA ARG A 247 -10.23 -11.24 1.71
C ARG A 247 -9.28 -12.22 2.39
N LYS A 248 -8.38 -12.80 1.60
CA LYS A 248 -7.26 -13.65 2.05
C LYS A 248 -6.04 -13.37 1.19
N TRP A 249 -4.87 -13.24 1.81
CA TRP A 249 -3.62 -13.05 1.08
C TRP A 249 -2.99 -14.41 0.78
N LEU A 250 -3.43 -15.03 -0.32
CA LEU A 250 -2.86 -16.27 -0.84
C LEU A 250 -2.25 -15.98 -2.21
N PHE A 251 -0.97 -16.33 -2.38
CA PHE A 251 -0.22 -16.04 -3.59
C PHE A 251 0.59 -17.26 -4.06
N THR A 252 0.88 -17.29 -5.35
CA THR A 252 1.77 -18.28 -5.98
C THR A 252 3.11 -17.62 -6.30
N TRP A 253 4.22 -18.25 -5.91
CA TRP A 253 5.56 -17.84 -6.34
C TRP A 253 5.83 -18.23 -7.79
N GLU A 254 6.69 -17.48 -8.47
CA GLU A 254 7.28 -17.90 -9.75
C GLU A 254 8.25 -19.06 -9.52
N ASP A 255 8.02 -20.20 -10.18
CA ASP A 255 8.75 -21.45 -9.95
C ASP A 255 10.27 -21.28 -10.13
N ASP A 256 10.71 -20.56 -11.17
CA ASP A 256 12.12 -20.33 -11.48
C ASP A 256 12.87 -19.55 -10.40
N HIS A 257 12.15 -18.85 -9.52
CA HIS A 257 12.72 -17.96 -8.50
C HIS A 257 12.39 -18.41 -7.06
N ALA A 258 11.56 -19.44 -6.90
CA ALA A 258 11.13 -19.95 -5.61
C ALA A 258 12.29 -20.47 -4.73
N TRP A 259 13.39 -20.92 -5.34
CA TRP A 259 14.60 -21.38 -4.62
C TRP A 259 15.20 -20.32 -3.69
N ILE A 260 14.95 -19.03 -3.94
CA ILE A 260 15.43 -17.91 -3.11
C ILE A 260 14.77 -17.89 -1.73
N ASN A 261 13.64 -18.57 -1.55
CA ASN A 261 13.01 -18.76 -0.24
C ASN A 261 13.68 -19.87 0.59
N THR A 262 14.62 -20.62 0.03
CA THR A 262 15.28 -21.76 0.68
C THR A 262 16.59 -21.35 1.34
N PRO A 263 17.24 -22.24 2.14
CA PRO A 263 18.57 -21.99 2.69
C PRO A 263 19.68 -21.77 1.66
N GLU A 264 19.45 -22.03 0.37
CA GLU A 264 20.42 -21.79 -0.71
C GLU A 264 20.67 -20.29 -1.00
N TYR A 265 19.85 -19.40 -0.45
CA TYR A 265 20.00 -17.95 -0.54
C TYR A 265 20.38 -17.30 0.81
N PRO A 266 21.35 -16.36 0.84
CA PRO A 266 22.15 -15.89 -0.28
C PRO A 266 23.11 -16.98 -0.79
N ARG A 267 23.45 -16.94 -2.08
CA ARG A 267 24.51 -17.81 -2.59
C ARG A 267 25.79 -17.47 -1.84
N HIS A 268 26.40 -18.45 -1.20
CA HIS A 268 27.73 -18.32 -0.63
C HIS A 268 28.74 -18.24 -1.77
N ASP A 269 29.68 -17.29 -1.68
CA ASP A 269 30.83 -17.20 -2.59
C ASP A 269 31.74 -18.44 -2.49
#